data_AF-A0A2R6JTE8-F1
#
_entry.id   AF-A0A2R6JTE8-F1
#
_cell.length_a   1.000
_cell.length_b   1.000
_cell.length_c   1.000
_cell.angle_alpha   90.00
_cell.angle_beta   90.00
_cell.angle_gamma   90.00
#
_symmetry.space_group_name_H-M   'P 1'
#
loop_
_entity.id
_entity.type
_entity.pdbx_description
1 polymer ?
#
loop_
_entity_poly.entity_id
_entity_poly.type
_entity_poly.pdbx_seq_one_letter_code
_entity_poly.pdbx_strand_id
1 'polypeptide(L)'
;MTVDGPEDVSPDELLERHERELSEWLAALRERRDRLAELDEEFAAVDREDLPADLAESLSELLASLQRDLDAQVADLEGDVEAIRDLRATLDGVSGEAVTAELHGYVATMDGVFEDKRATVERLVTTTDRLIDRYERVIAGR
;
A
#
# COMPACT_ATOMS: atom_id res chain seq x y z
N MET A 1 -5.89 42.72 -11.86
CA MET A 1 -4.87 41.68 -11.60
C MET A 1 -5.32 41.01 -10.33
N THR A 2 -6.22 40.02 -10.47
CA THR A 2 -6.83 39.34 -9.34
C THR A 2 -5.85 38.26 -8.91
N VAL A 3 -5.50 38.27 -7.64
CA VAL A 3 -4.57 37.34 -7.00
C VAL A 3 -5.25 35.98 -6.99
N ASP A 4 -4.63 34.99 -7.64
CA ASP A 4 -4.91 33.57 -7.45
C ASP A 4 -4.91 33.29 -5.94
N GLY A 5 -6.10 33.02 -5.38
CA GLY A 5 -6.21 32.45 -4.04
C GLY A 5 -5.60 31.06 -4.03
N PRO A 6 -5.15 30.53 -2.88
CA PRO A 6 -4.73 29.13 -2.80
C PRO A 6 -5.88 28.28 -3.35
N GLU A 7 -5.58 27.40 -4.30
CA GLU A 7 -6.55 26.55 -4.98
C GLU A 7 -7.48 25.91 -3.93
N ASP A 8 -8.74 26.35 -3.87
CA ASP A 8 -9.81 25.71 -3.09
C ASP A 8 -10.10 24.37 -3.80
N VAL A 9 -9.24 23.38 -3.58
CA VAL A 9 -9.46 22.02 -4.09
C VAL A 9 -10.71 21.50 -3.39
N SER A 10 -11.70 21.09 -4.18
CA SER A 10 -12.96 20.62 -3.61
C SER A 10 -12.74 19.32 -2.83
N PRO A 11 -13.54 19.05 -1.77
CA PRO A 11 -13.47 17.78 -1.04
C PRO A 11 -13.63 16.55 -1.94
N ASP A 12 -14.40 16.66 -3.02
CA ASP A 12 -14.57 15.58 -4.00
C ASP A 12 -13.27 15.31 -4.78
N GLU A 13 -12.62 16.35 -5.29
CA GLU A 13 -11.32 16.22 -5.99
C GLU A 13 -10.22 15.63 -5.07
N LEU A 14 -10.23 15.99 -3.79
CA LEU A 14 -9.31 15.41 -2.80
C LEU A 14 -9.60 13.92 -2.56
N LEU A 15 -10.87 13.54 -2.39
CA LEU A 15 -11.28 12.15 -2.21
C LEU A 15 -10.97 11.31 -3.45
N GLU A 16 -11.18 11.85 -4.66
CA GLU A 16 -10.78 11.19 -5.92
C GLU A 16 -9.27 10.96 -6.00
N ARG A 17 -8.49 11.98 -5.60
CA ARG A 17 -7.04 11.86 -5.55
C ARG A 17 -6.62 10.75 -4.57
N HIS A 18 -7.20 10.71 -3.38
CA HIS A 18 -6.91 9.68 -2.38
C HIS A 18 -7.31 8.29 -2.84
N GLU A 19 -8.50 8.12 -3.42
CA GLU A 19 -8.95 6.83 -3.96
C GLU A 19 -7.96 6.30 -5.00
N ARG A 20 -7.50 7.18 -5.91
CA ARG A 20 -6.51 6.80 -6.93
C ARG A 20 -5.18 6.38 -6.29
N GLU A 21 -4.66 7.19 -5.37
CA GLU A 21 -3.36 6.93 -4.75
C GLU A 21 -3.37 5.61 -3.94
N LEU A 22 -4.42 5.38 -3.14
CA LEU A 22 -4.60 4.12 -2.43
C LEU A 22 -4.73 2.94 -3.38
N SER A 23 -5.44 3.12 -4.51
CA SER A 23 -5.59 2.07 -5.53
C SER A 23 -4.24 1.72 -6.17
N GLU A 24 -3.38 2.70 -6.41
CA GLU A 24 -2.02 2.50 -6.93
C GLU A 24 -1.15 1.74 -5.92
N TRP A 25 -1.18 2.13 -4.64
CA TRP A 25 -0.47 1.42 -3.57
C TRP A 25 -0.96 -0.01 -3.42
N LEU A 26 -2.28 -0.21 -3.43
CA LEU A 26 -2.90 -1.51 -3.30
C LEU A 26 -2.49 -2.45 -4.45
N ALA A 27 -2.44 -1.93 -5.68
CA ALA A 27 -1.94 -2.69 -6.84
C ALA A 27 -0.47 -3.09 -6.65
N ALA A 28 0.39 -2.14 -6.24
CA ALA A 28 1.81 -2.39 -6.02
C ALA A 28 2.09 -3.41 -4.89
N LEU A 29 1.30 -3.40 -3.83
CA LEU A 29 1.42 -4.35 -2.71
C LEU A 29 0.91 -5.75 -3.11
N ARG A 30 -0.22 -5.84 -3.82
CA ARG A 30 -0.76 -7.11 -4.32
C ARG A 30 0.22 -7.79 -5.28
N GLU A 31 0.77 -7.04 -6.24
CA GLU A 31 1.79 -7.55 -7.16
C GLU A 31 2.97 -8.19 -6.40
N ARG A 32 3.48 -7.50 -5.38
CA ARG A 32 4.61 -7.97 -4.57
C ARG A 32 4.27 -9.16 -3.69
N ARG A 33 3.08 -9.16 -3.09
CA ARG A 33 2.57 -10.30 -2.32
C ARG A 33 2.49 -11.54 -3.21
N ASP A 34 1.91 -11.40 -4.40
CA ASP A 34 1.76 -12.50 -5.35
C ASP A 34 3.14 -12.99 -5.81
N ARG A 35 4.09 -12.08 -6.08
CA ARG A 35 5.49 -12.45 -6.41
C ARG A 35 6.21 -13.16 -5.27
N LEU A 36 6.01 -12.73 -4.01
CA LEU A 36 6.58 -13.44 -2.86
C LEU A 36 5.99 -14.83 -2.68
N ALA A 37 4.71 -15.02 -2.96
CA ALA A 37 4.09 -16.35 -2.95
C ALA A 37 4.70 -17.27 -4.02
N GLU A 38 4.89 -16.77 -5.24
CA GLU A 38 5.59 -17.51 -6.30
C GLU A 38 7.03 -17.88 -5.90
N LEU A 39 7.77 -16.93 -5.33
CA LEU A 39 9.15 -17.17 -4.89
C LEU A 39 9.26 -18.18 -3.75
N ASP A 40 8.27 -18.24 -2.85
CA ASP A 40 8.24 -19.26 -1.81
C ASP A 40 8.13 -20.67 -2.41
N GLU A 41 7.27 -20.83 -3.42
CA GLU A 41 7.12 -22.08 -4.17
C GLU A 41 8.41 -22.43 -4.94
N GLU A 42 8.99 -21.47 -5.66
CA GLU A 42 10.25 -21.64 -6.38
C GLU A 42 11.40 -22.03 -5.42
N PHE A 43 11.51 -21.34 -4.29
CA PHE A 43 12.54 -21.62 -3.28
C PHE A 43 12.31 -22.94 -2.54
N ALA A 44 11.06 -23.37 -2.39
CA ALA A 44 10.73 -24.69 -1.88
C ALA A 44 11.18 -25.83 -2.81
N ALA A 45 11.23 -25.58 -4.11
CA ALA A 45 11.72 -26.53 -5.11
C ALA A 45 13.27 -26.58 -5.22
N VAL A 46 13.99 -25.61 -4.63
CA VAL A 46 15.46 -25.60 -4.62
C VAL A 46 16.00 -26.67 -3.68
N ASP A 47 16.98 -27.45 -4.16
CA ASP A 47 17.64 -28.50 -3.37
C ASP A 47 18.49 -27.89 -2.23
N ARG A 48 17.98 -27.82 -1.01
CA ARG A 48 18.60 -27.00 0.05
C ARG A 48 19.93 -27.53 0.61
N GLU A 49 20.42 -28.67 0.14
CA GLU A 49 21.66 -29.30 0.65
C GLU A 49 22.90 -28.38 0.55
N ASP A 50 22.98 -27.52 -0.49
CA ASP A 50 24.11 -26.58 -0.66
C ASP A 50 23.88 -25.19 -0.02
N LEU A 51 22.74 -24.95 0.63
CA LEU A 51 22.49 -23.69 1.33
C LEU A 51 22.90 -23.80 2.79
N PRO A 52 23.62 -22.80 3.35
CA PRO A 52 23.81 -22.71 4.80
C PRO A 52 22.45 -22.76 5.51
N ALA A 53 22.29 -23.66 6.48
CA ALA A 53 21.02 -23.85 7.17
C ALA A 53 20.47 -22.55 7.79
N ASP A 54 21.35 -21.76 8.43
CA ASP A 54 21.02 -20.46 9.02
C ASP A 54 20.49 -19.47 7.96
N LEU A 55 21.00 -19.54 6.72
CA LEU A 55 20.56 -18.68 5.63
C LEU A 55 19.18 -19.10 5.13
N ALA A 56 18.95 -20.40 4.95
CA ALA A 56 17.65 -20.93 4.51
C ALA A 56 16.55 -20.61 5.54
N GLU A 57 16.82 -20.82 6.82
CA GLU A 57 15.89 -20.49 7.92
C GLU A 57 15.60 -18.98 7.96
N SER A 58 16.64 -18.14 7.94
CA SER A 58 16.46 -16.67 7.95
C SER A 58 15.63 -16.16 6.77
N LEU A 59 15.82 -16.73 5.57
CA LEU A 59 15.07 -16.34 4.39
C LEU A 59 13.59 -16.71 4.54
N SER A 60 13.29 -17.96 4.95
CA SER A 60 11.92 -18.41 5.18
C SER A 60 11.21 -17.58 6.25
N GLU A 61 11.88 -17.22 7.34
CA GLU A 61 11.30 -16.36 8.38
C GLU A 61 10.97 -14.97 7.86
N LEU A 62 11.89 -14.35 7.10
CA LEU A 62 11.69 -13.04 6.50
C LEU A 62 10.54 -13.05 5.50
N LEU A 63 10.47 -14.07 4.65
CA LEU A 63 9.39 -14.21 3.66
C LEU A 63 8.03 -14.34 4.34
N ALA A 64 7.93 -15.21 5.35
CA ALA A 64 6.69 -15.39 6.10
C ALA A 64 6.28 -14.13 6.88
N SER A 65 7.26 -13.37 7.39
CA SER A 65 6.98 -12.07 8.02
C SER A 65 6.45 -11.06 7.03
N LEU A 66 7.12 -10.88 5.89
CA LEU A 66 6.71 -9.90 4.88
C LEU A 66 5.37 -10.24 4.23
N GLN A 67 5.07 -11.52 4.01
CA GLN A 67 3.74 -11.92 3.55
C GLN A 67 2.65 -11.48 4.53
N ARG A 68 2.84 -11.70 5.84
CA ARG A 68 1.87 -11.25 6.86
C ARG A 68 1.73 -9.73 6.89
N ASP A 69 2.85 -9.00 6.79
CA ASP A 69 2.83 -7.54 6.78
C ASP A 69 2.15 -6.99 5.52
N LEU A 70 2.37 -7.61 4.36
CA LEU A 70 1.68 -7.28 3.10
C LEU A 70 0.19 -7.56 3.18
N ASP A 71 -0.22 -8.72 3.69
CA ASP A 71 -1.64 -9.07 3.84
C ASP A 71 -2.38 -8.10 4.75
N ALA A 72 -1.76 -7.75 5.88
CA ALA A 72 -2.31 -6.76 6.81
C ALA A 72 -2.44 -5.38 6.14
N GLN A 73 -1.40 -4.94 5.42
CA GLN A 73 -1.42 -3.63 4.77
C GLN A 73 -2.39 -3.58 3.59
N VAL A 74 -2.55 -4.67 2.83
CA VAL A 74 -3.55 -4.79 1.76
C VAL A 74 -4.96 -4.67 2.33
N ALA A 75 -5.27 -5.41 3.39
CA ALA A 75 -6.59 -5.35 4.03
C ALA A 75 -6.91 -3.97 4.62
N ASP A 76 -5.92 -3.32 5.23
CA ASP A 76 -6.04 -1.95 5.75
C ASP A 76 -6.34 -0.94 4.63
N LEU A 77 -5.61 -0.98 3.51
CA LEU A 77 -5.86 -0.08 2.38
C LEU A 77 -7.17 -0.37 1.65
N GLU A 78 -7.60 -1.64 1.58
CA GLU A 78 -8.93 -1.99 1.04
C GLU A 78 -10.04 -1.32 1.86
N GLY A 79 -9.93 -1.35 3.19
CA GLY A 79 -10.85 -0.65 4.08
C GLY A 79 -10.86 0.87 3.87
N ASP A 80 -9.68 1.48 3.67
CA ASP A 80 -9.59 2.93 3.40
C ASP A 80 -10.25 3.31 2.06
N VAL A 81 -10.07 2.48 1.02
CA VAL A 81 -10.72 2.71 -0.29
C VAL A 81 -12.24 2.62 -0.17
N GLU A 82 -12.76 1.62 0.56
CA GLU A 82 -14.20 1.50 0.81
C GLU A 82 -14.74 2.71 1.59
N ALA A 83 -14.02 3.15 2.63
CA ALA A 83 -14.40 4.33 3.40
C ALA A 83 -14.46 5.61 2.54
N ILE A 84 -13.49 5.81 1.64
CA ILE A 84 -13.52 6.95 0.69
C ILE A 84 -14.73 6.86 -0.24
N ARG A 85 -15.04 5.68 -0.77
CA ARG A 85 -16.20 5.50 -1.65
C ARG A 85 -17.51 5.82 -0.93
N ASP A 86 -17.65 5.39 0.32
CA ASP A 86 -18.82 5.71 1.15
C ASP A 86 -18.93 7.22 1.45
N LEU A 87 -17.79 7.88 1.68
CA LEU A 87 -17.73 9.33 1.88
C LEU A 87 -18.13 10.09 0.61
N ARG A 88 -17.63 9.68 -0.55
CA ARG A 88 -18.00 10.26 -1.85
C ARG A 88 -19.50 10.11 -2.13
N ALA A 89 -20.06 8.92 -1.89
CA ALA A 89 -21.48 8.67 -2.03
C ALA A 89 -22.33 9.55 -1.08
N THR A 90 -21.83 9.81 0.12
CA THR A 90 -22.45 10.75 1.06
C THR A 90 -22.38 12.19 0.55
N LEU A 91 -21.25 12.58 -0.04
CA LEU A 91 -21.00 13.92 -0.57
C LEU A 91 -21.92 14.24 -1.76
N ASP A 92 -22.10 13.28 -2.68
CA ASP A 92 -23.04 13.38 -3.80
C ASP A 92 -24.50 13.58 -3.36
N GLY A 93 -24.84 13.15 -2.14
CA GLY A 93 -26.18 13.24 -1.56
C GLY A 93 -26.48 14.54 -0.82
N VAL A 94 -25.48 15.41 -0.57
CA VAL A 94 -25.62 16.55 0.34
C VAL A 94 -25.33 17.88 -0.36
N SER A 95 -26.33 18.77 -0.39
CA SER A 95 -26.17 20.15 -0.86
C SER A 95 -26.21 21.14 0.33
N GLY A 96 -25.06 21.71 0.71
CA GLY A 96 -25.00 22.81 1.69
C GLY A 96 -23.60 23.20 2.18
N GLU A 97 -23.29 24.49 2.21
CA GLU A 97 -21.97 25.06 2.56
C GLU A 97 -21.42 24.61 3.93
N ALA A 98 -22.29 24.43 4.93
CA ALA A 98 -21.86 23.99 6.26
C ALA A 98 -21.33 22.55 6.28
N VAL A 99 -21.93 21.67 5.46
CA VAL A 99 -21.50 20.27 5.34
C VAL A 99 -20.21 20.20 4.53
N THR A 100 -20.05 21.05 3.52
CA THR A 100 -18.80 21.17 2.76
C THR A 100 -17.61 21.58 3.65
N ALA A 101 -17.80 22.49 4.60
CA ALA A 101 -16.73 22.93 5.51
C ALA A 101 -16.32 21.83 6.52
N GLU A 102 -17.26 21.08 7.09
CA GLU A 102 -16.95 19.93 7.95
C GLU A 102 -16.24 18.81 7.18
N LEU A 103 -16.70 18.51 5.96
CA LEU A 103 -16.08 17.51 5.09
C LEU A 103 -14.66 17.91 4.69
N HIS A 104 -14.40 19.19 4.43
CA HIS A 104 -13.04 19.66 4.14
C HIS A 104 -12.08 19.46 5.33
N GLY A 105 -12.55 19.68 6.57
CA GLY A 105 -11.76 19.38 7.77
C GLY A 105 -11.50 17.88 7.98
N TYR A 106 -12.47 17.04 7.63
CA TYR A 106 -12.33 15.58 7.66
C TYR A 106 -11.29 15.11 6.63
N VAL A 107 -11.38 15.58 5.39
CA VAL A 107 -10.43 15.24 4.31
C VAL A 107 -9.01 15.71 4.65
N ALA A 108 -8.83 16.92 5.19
CA ALA A 108 -7.52 17.38 5.64
C ALA A 108 -6.90 16.52 6.76
N THR A 109 -7.73 15.87 7.56
CA THR A 109 -7.26 14.88 8.55
C THR A 109 -6.84 13.57 7.87
N MET A 110 -7.56 13.15 6.83
CA MET A 110 -7.20 11.99 6.01
C MET A 110 -5.87 12.19 5.28
N ASP A 111 -5.58 13.39 4.77
CA ASP A 111 -4.30 13.74 4.17
C ASP A 111 -3.11 13.37 5.08
N GLY A 112 -3.19 13.76 6.36
CA GLY A 112 -2.14 13.45 7.34
C GLY A 112 -1.99 11.94 7.61
N VAL A 113 -3.13 11.23 7.71
CA VAL A 113 -3.13 9.77 7.86
C VAL A 113 -2.53 9.08 6.64
N PHE A 114 -2.83 9.57 5.43
CA PHE A 114 -2.30 9.00 4.20
C PHE A 114 -0.82 9.27 4.01
N GLU A 115 -0.28 10.38 4.51
CA GLU A 115 1.17 10.61 4.52
C GLU A 115 1.91 9.55 5.37
N ASP A 116 1.41 9.26 6.57
CA ASP A 116 1.98 8.24 7.44
C ASP A 116 1.86 6.83 6.83
N LYS A 117 0.73 6.54 6.17
CA LYS A 117 0.53 5.29 5.43
C LYS A 117 1.46 5.20 4.23
N ARG A 118 1.68 6.28 3.47
CA ARG A 118 2.62 6.33 2.33
C ARG A 118 4.01 5.88 2.77
N ALA A 119 4.53 6.45 3.85
CA ALA A 119 5.85 6.09 4.37
C ALA A 119 5.94 4.61 4.78
N THR A 120 4.83 4.04 5.27
CA THR A 120 4.74 2.62 5.62
C THR A 120 4.73 1.72 4.38
N VAL A 121 3.90 2.06 3.39
CA VAL A 121 3.82 1.35 2.10
C VAL A 121 5.17 1.39 1.38
N GLU A 122 5.82 2.54 1.29
CA GLU A 122 7.13 2.70 0.63
C GLU A 122 8.21 1.84 1.30
N ARG A 123 8.21 1.77 2.63
CA ARG A 123 9.14 0.93 3.40
C ARG A 123 8.89 -0.55 3.10
N LEU A 124 7.62 -0.96 3.07
CA LEU A 124 7.24 -2.34 2.82
C LEU A 124 7.61 -2.76 1.41
N VAL A 125 7.26 -1.95 0.41
CA VAL A 125 7.66 -2.11 -1.00
C VAL A 125 9.17 -2.27 -1.13
N THR A 126 9.93 -1.34 -0.56
CA THR A 126 11.40 -1.36 -0.64
C THR A 126 12.00 -2.61 0.02
N THR A 127 11.42 -3.05 1.13
CA THR A 127 11.91 -4.22 1.87
C THR A 127 11.59 -5.51 1.11
N THR A 128 10.39 -5.60 0.54
CA THR A 128 9.97 -6.72 -0.29
C THR A 128 10.79 -6.83 -1.56
N ASP A 129 11.05 -5.73 -2.27
CA ASP A 129 11.87 -5.74 -3.49
C ASP A 129 13.29 -6.25 -3.21
N ARG A 130 13.89 -5.85 -2.08
CA ARG A 130 15.19 -6.38 -1.66
C ARG A 130 15.17 -7.87 -1.34
N LEU A 131 14.06 -8.37 -0.76
CA LEU A 131 13.92 -9.79 -0.47
C LEU A 131 13.75 -10.59 -1.78
N ILE A 132 12.91 -10.11 -2.69
CA ILE A 132 12.72 -10.66 -4.04
C ILE A 132 14.09 -10.79 -4.73
N ASP A 133 14.85 -9.70 -4.83
CA ASP A 133 16.18 -9.70 -5.46
C ASP A 133 17.15 -10.70 -4.82
N ARG A 134 17.02 -10.93 -3.50
CA ARG A 134 17.87 -11.87 -2.76
C ARG A 134 17.48 -13.30 -3.07
N TYR A 135 16.19 -13.61 -3.10
CA TYR A 135 15.67 -14.92 -3.46
C TYR A 135 16.03 -15.29 -4.90
N GLU A 136 15.82 -14.38 -5.84
CA GLU A 136 16.15 -14.59 -7.25
C GLU A 136 17.64 -14.88 -7.46
N ARG A 137 18.53 -14.19 -6.72
CA ARG A 137 19.97 -14.49 -6.75
C ARG A 137 20.31 -15.86 -6.19
N VAL A 138 19.61 -16.33 -5.17
CA VAL A 138 19.83 -17.67 -4.61
C VAL A 138 19.34 -18.75 -5.57
N ILE A 139 18.18 -18.53 -6.21
CA ILE A 139 17.60 -19.46 -7.19
C ILE A 139 18.45 -19.51 -8.46
N ALA A 140 18.83 -18.36 -9.03
CA ALA A 140 19.56 -18.26 -10.29
C ALA A 140 21.09 -18.47 -10.16
N GLY A 141 21.65 -18.35 -8.95
CA GLY A 141 23.07 -18.54 -8.67
C GLY A 141 23.51 -20.01 -8.58
N ARG A 142 22.60 -20.94 -8.89
CA ARG A 142 22.84 -22.38 -9.01
C ARG A 142 22.70 -22.82 -10.46
#